data_AF-A0AA87J037-F1
#
_entry.id   AF-A0AA87J037-F1
#
_cell.length_a   1.000
_cell.length_b   1.000
_cell.length_c   1.000
_cell.angle_alpha   90.00
_cell.angle_beta   90.00
_cell.angle_gamma   90.00
#
_symmetry.space_group_name_H-M   'P 1'
#
loop_
_entity.id
_entity.type
_entity.pdbx_description
1 polymer ?
#
loop_
_entity_poly.entity_id
_entity_poly.type
_entity_poly.pdbx_seq_one_letter_code
_entity_poly.pdbx_strand_id
1 'polypeptide(L)' 'MGSRRPELSPTARILIEGRYVVIYEPMTYGIFVVAVVYGPRDVENWLS' A
#
# COMPACT_ATOMS: atom_id res chain seq x y z
N MET A 1 6.36 3.32 -8.65
CA MET A 1 6.68 2.30 -7.64
C MET A 1 6.22 2.82 -6.27
N GLY A 2 5.51 2.01 -5.48
CA GLY A 2 4.77 2.47 -4.28
C GLY A 2 5.63 2.98 -3.11
N SER A 3 5.07 3.87 -2.30
CA SER A 3 5.73 4.52 -1.17
C SER A 3 5.91 3.54 -0.01
N ARG A 4 7.07 3.58 0.65
CA ARG A 4 7.35 2.74 1.83
C ARG A 4 6.55 3.24 3.03
N ARG A 5 6.07 2.31 3.85
CA ARG A 5 5.26 2.54 5.06
C ARG A 5 5.81 1.71 6.22
N PRO A 6 7.00 2.06 6.76
CA PRO A 6 7.65 1.30 7.83
C PRO A 6 6.78 1.13 9.09
N GLU A 7 5.80 2.01 9.28
CA GLU A 7 4.79 1.96 10.34
C GLU A 7 3.79 0.80 10.21
N LEU A 8 3.61 0.24 9.01
CA LEU A 8 2.78 -0.96 8.78
C LEU A 8 3.61 -2.25 8.89
N SER A 9 4.82 -2.23 8.32
CA SER A 9 5.83 -3.29 8.40
C SER A 9 7.15 -2.76 7.81
N PRO A 10 8.32 -3.33 8.18
CA PRO A 10 9.62 -2.90 7.66
C PRO A 10 9.70 -2.79 6.13
N THR A 11 9.01 -3.65 5.38
CA THR A 11 9.08 -3.70 3.91
C THR A 11 7.77 -3.26 3.23
N ALA A 12 6.72 -2.97 4.01
CA ALA A 12 5.43 -2.60 3.48
C ALA A 12 5.50 -1.36 2.59
N ARG A 13 4.72 -1.42 1.52
CA ARG A 13 4.56 -0.36 0.54
C ARG A 13 3.10 -0.18 0.20
N ILE A 14 2.77 1.04 -0.21
CA ILE A 14 1.45 1.41 -0.70
C ILE A 14 1.53 1.88 -2.14
N LEU A 15 0.63 1.35 -2.97
CA LEU A 15 0.35 1.82 -4.32
C LEU A 15 -1.10 2.30 -4.37
N ILE A 16 -1.30 3.52 -4.84
CA ILE A 16 -2.63 4.08 -5.09
C ILE A 16 -2.90 3.96 -6.58
N GLU A 17 -3.99 3.28 -6.94
CA GLU A 17 -4.45 3.12 -8.31
C GLU A 17 -5.93 3.50 -8.39
N GLY A 18 -6.22 4.64 -9.01
CA GLY A 18 -7.56 5.22 -9.02
C GLY A 18 -8.12 5.41 -7.60
N ARG A 19 -9.17 4.64 -7.27
CA ARG A 19 -9.84 4.68 -5.95
C ARG A 19 -9.43 3.55 -5.02
N TYR A 20 -8.36 2.82 -5.34
CA TYR A 20 -7.92 1.68 -4.56
C TYR A 20 -6.53 1.90 -4.00
N VAL A 21 -6.33 1.40 -2.79
CA VAL A 21 -5.04 1.31 -2.13
C VAL A 21 -4.62 -0.14 -2.09
N VAL A 22 -3.45 -0.43 -2.63
CA VAL A 22 -2.82 -1.75 -2.54
C VAL A 22 -1.71 -1.66 -1.51
N ILE A 23 -1.84 -2.44 -0.43
CA ILE A 23 -0.78 -2.65 0.56
C ILE A 23 -0.06 -3.93 0.17
N TYR A 24 1.25 -3.85 -0.02
CA TYR A 24 2.05 -5.00 -0.45
C TYR A 24 3.46 -4.97 0.15
N GLU A 25 4.10 -6.13 0.15
CA GLU A 25 5.51 -6.29 0.51
C GLU A 25 6.30 -6.84 -0.68
N PRO A 26 7.46 -6.26 -1.02
CA PRO A 26 8.37 -6.85 -1.99
C PRO A 26 8.96 -8.16 -1.46
N MET A 27 8.98 -9.17 -2.31
CA MET A 27 9.65 -10.46 -2.09
C MET A 27 10.78 -10.60 -3.12
N THR A 28 11.73 -11.50 -2.87
CA THR A 28 12.85 -11.76 -3.80
C THR A 28 12.38 -12.28 -5.16
N TYR A 29 11.17 -12.83 -5.22
CA TYR A 29 10.56 -13.44 -6.41
C TYR A 29 9.31 -12.70 -6.91
N GLY A 30 8.93 -11.55 -6.34
CA GLY A 30 7.71 -10.84 -6.72
C GLY A 30 7.18 -9.89 -5.66
N ILE A 31 5.85 -9.74 -5.59
CA ILE A 31 5.17 -8.96 -4.55
C ILE A 31 4.13 -9.81 -3.85
N PHE A 32 4.01 -9.63 -2.54
CA PHE A 32 2.92 -10.20 -1.74
C PHE A 32 1.89 -9.09 -1.48
N VAL A 33 0.69 -9.23 -2.04
CA VAL A 33 -0.40 -8.27 -1.84
C VAL A 33 -1.13 -8.64 -0.55
N VAL A 34 -0.93 -7.82 0.49
CA VAL A 34 -1.49 -8.02 1.83
C VAL A 34 -2.97 -7.66 1.85
N ALA A 35 -3.31 -6.52 1.23
CA ALA A 35 -4.68 -6.03 1.18
C ALA A 35 -4.91 -5.14 -0.04
N VAL A 36 -6.14 -5.16 -0.55
CA VAL A 36 -6.65 -4.17 -1.52
C VAL A 36 -7.86 -3.49 -0.88
N VAL A 37 -7.76 -2.19 -0.68
CA VAL A 37 -8.78 -1.40 0.02
C VAL A 37 -9.42 -0.42 -0.94
N TYR A 38 -10.75 -0.36 -0.96
CA TYR A 38 -11.49 0.67 -1.68
C TYR A 38 -11.48 1.97 -0.85
N GLY A 39 -10.92 3.03 -1.41
CA GLY A 39 -10.58 4.29 -0.73
C GLY A 39 -11.38 5.53 -1.15
N PRO A 40 -12.71 5.48 -1.39
CA PRO A 40 -13.50 6.66 -1.75
C PRO A 40 -13.61 7.68 -0.60
N ARG A 41 -13.11 7.36 0.59
CA ARG A 41 -13.00 8.28 1.72
C ARG A 41 -11.55 8.68 1.89
N ASP A 42 -11.15 9.70 1.13
CA ASP A 42 -9.97 10.53 1.37
C ASP A 42 -8.68 9.75 1.67
N VAL A 43 -8.28 8.93 0.69
CA VAL A 43 -7.11 8.06 0.77
C VAL A 43 -5.80 8.81 1.02
N GLU A 44 -5.72 10.06 0.57
CA GLU A 44 -4.55 10.92 0.75
C GLU A 44 -4.32 11.27 2.22
N ASN A 45 -5.37 11.24 3.05
CA ASN A 45 -5.32 11.59 4.47
C ASN A 45 -5.28 10.39 5.44
N TRP A 46 -5.25 9.15 4.95
CA TRP A 46 -5.23 7.96 5.82
C TRP A 46 -3.92 7.74 6.59
N LEU A 47 -2.83 8.35 6.13
CA LEU A 47 -1.46 8.06 6.58
C LEU A 47 -0.68 9.34 6.90
N SER A 48 -1.40 10.48 7.01
CA SER A 48 -0.88 11.72 7.58
C SER A 48 -0.79 11.61 9.10
#